data_AF-A0AAV5BSQ1-F1
#
_entry.id   AF-A0AAV5BSQ1-F1
#
_cell.length_a   1.000
_cell.length_b   1.000
_cell.length_c   1.000
_cell.angle_alpha   90.00
_cell.angle_beta   90.00
_cell.angle_gamma   90.00
#
_symmetry.space_group_name_H-M   'P 1'
#
loop_
_entity.id
_entity.type
_entity.pdbx_description
1 polymer ?
#
loop_
_entity_poly.entity_id
_entity_poly.type
_entity_poly.pdbx_seq_one_letter_code
_entity_poly.pdbx_strand_id
1 'polypeptide(L)'
;MALSQSTQLGLATASFGVLSFVLAVLAELKKPPYGTPIKGSGDDAVICRFPPDPTAALGAVSALAAACSAGLGALAVFFPYGGRRVPRKALLGYTPLYVFFHVAVGVTVAGLGMTVWPTVAEAEHRVRNVHRDPGYACPTAKTGVLGGAAFLNLNAMLFWIVCLVLAGNVREDYFDEGDGDAEGGVGIELN
;
A
#
# COMPACT_ATOMS: atom_id res chain seq x y z
N MET A 1 -5.60 29.32 -3.35
CA MET A 1 -6.42 28.36 -4.11
C MET A 1 -6.64 27.14 -3.24
N ALA A 2 -7.86 26.92 -2.74
CA ALA A 2 -8.18 25.74 -1.94
C ALA A 2 -8.32 24.54 -2.87
N LEU A 3 -7.38 23.60 -2.78
CA LEU A 3 -7.41 22.34 -3.53
C LEU A 3 -8.71 21.59 -3.17
N SER A 4 -9.44 21.04 -4.14
CA SER A 4 -10.64 20.24 -3.84
C SER A 4 -10.26 19.04 -2.96
N GLN A 5 -11.15 18.64 -2.04
CA GLN A 5 -10.91 17.54 -1.10
C GLN A 5 -10.49 16.24 -1.81
N SER A 6 -11.00 15.99 -3.03
CA SER A 6 -10.63 14.83 -3.84
C SER A 6 -9.18 14.89 -4.32
N THR A 7 -8.74 16.06 -4.76
CA THR A 7 -7.36 16.31 -5.16
C THR A 7 -6.41 16.20 -3.97
N GLN A 8 -6.82 16.65 -2.77
CA GLN A 8 -6.01 16.49 -1.56
C GLN A 8 -5.80 15.02 -1.18
N LEU A 9 -6.85 14.21 -1.25
CA LEU A 9 -6.77 12.77 -0.95
C LEU A 9 -5.98 12.01 -2.01
N GLY A 10 -6.12 12.38 -3.30
CA GLY A 10 -5.29 11.85 -4.37
C GLY A 10 -3.80 12.19 -4.19
N LEU A 11 -3.49 13.45 -3.87
CA LEU A 11 -2.12 13.90 -3.62
C LEU A 11 -1.51 13.20 -2.39
N ALA A 12 -2.29 13.03 -1.31
CA ALA A 12 -1.85 12.31 -0.12
C ALA A 12 -1.60 10.82 -0.43
N THR A 13 -2.52 10.17 -1.15
CA THR A 13 -2.36 8.78 -1.57
C THR A 13 -1.08 8.60 -2.40
N ALA A 14 -0.82 9.51 -3.33
CA ALA A 14 0.38 9.53 -4.14
C ALA A 14 1.66 9.76 -3.30
N SER A 15 1.66 10.75 -2.39
CA SER A 15 2.83 11.07 -1.59
C SER A 15 3.22 9.92 -0.65
N PHE A 16 2.24 9.29 0.01
CA PHE A 16 2.49 8.11 0.84
C PHE A 16 2.93 6.89 0.02
N GLY A 17 2.38 6.70 -1.19
CA GLY A 17 2.80 5.62 -2.09
C GLY A 17 4.23 5.78 -2.59
N VAL A 18 4.62 6.99 -3.02
CA VAL A 18 6.01 7.29 -3.42
C VAL A 18 6.95 7.14 -2.23
N LEU A 19 6.57 7.64 -1.05
CA LEU A 19 7.36 7.46 0.16
C LEU A 19 7.58 5.98 0.49
N SER A 20 6.52 5.17 0.42
CA SER A 20 6.61 3.72 0.62
C SER A 20 7.59 3.07 -0.36
N PHE A 21 7.51 3.42 -1.65
CA PHE A 21 8.41 2.93 -2.69
C PHE A 21 9.87 3.28 -2.40
N VAL A 22 10.17 4.55 -2.11
CA VAL A 22 11.53 5.02 -1.84
C VAL A 22 12.11 4.32 -0.61
N LEU A 23 11.33 4.21 0.47
CA LEU A 23 11.78 3.53 1.69
C LEU A 23 12.06 2.05 1.47
N ALA A 24 11.24 1.35 0.68
CA ALA A 24 11.47 -0.06 0.35
C ALA A 24 12.72 -0.26 -0.53
N VAL A 25 12.96 0.61 -1.51
CA VAL A 25 14.18 0.59 -2.33
C VAL A 25 15.42 0.86 -1.47
N LEU A 26 15.36 1.85 -0.58
CA LEU A 26 16.46 2.15 0.35
C LEU A 26 16.71 0.98 1.32
N ALA A 27 15.65 0.28 1.74
CA ALA A 27 15.76 -0.91 2.59
C ALA A 27 16.50 -2.06 1.88
N GLU A 28 16.26 -2.28 0.57
CA GLU A 28 17.04 -3.22 -0.23
C GLU A 28 18.50 -2.79 -0.38
N LEU A 29 18.74 -1.54 -0.78
CA LEU A 29 20.10 -1.06 -1.07
C LEU A 29 21.02 -1.05 0.15
N LYS A 30 20.45 -0.90 1.35
CA LYS A 30 21.19 -0.86 2.62
C LYS A 30 21.36 -2.23 3.25
N LYS A 31 20.86 -3.31 2.64
CA LYS A 31 20.92 -4.65 3.21
C LYS A 31 22.35 -5.24 3.12
N PRO A 32 22.94 -5.71 4.23
CA PRO A 32 24.25 -6.36 4.17
C PRO A 32 24.14 -7.76 3.55
N PRO A 33 25.17 -8.21 2.82
CA PRO A 33 25.15 -9.48 2.11
C PRO A 33 25.26 -10.70 3.02
N TYR A 34 25.80 -10.57 4.23
CA TYR A 34 25.96 -11.67 5.20
C TYR A 34 26.25 -11.14 6.61
N GLY A 35 25.77 -11.85 7.63
CA GLY A 35 26.20 -11.65 9.02
C GLY A 35 27.57 -12.29 9.27
N THR A 36 28.32 -11.83 10.28
CA THR A 36 29.59 -12.48 10.65
C THR A 36 29.35 -13.55 11.74
N PRO A 37 29.72 -14.82 11.49
CA PRO A 37 29.65 -15.85 12.53
C PRO A 37 30.81 -15.65 13.51
N ILE A 38 30.50 -15.46 14.79
CA ILE A 38 31.49 -15.42 15.87
C ILE A 38 31.30 -16.67 16.72
N LYS A 39 32.37 -17.42 16.97
CA LYS A 39 32.32 -18.55 17.92
C LYS A 39 32.01 -18.02 19.32
N GLY A 40 30.95 -18.53 19.94
CA GLY A 40 30.55 -18.22 21.31
C GLY A 40 31.54 -18.82 22.33
N SER A 41 31.41 -18.46 23.61
CA SER A 41 32.36 -18.83 24.69
C SER A 41 32.40 -20.32 25.08
N GLY A 42 31.91 -21.21 24.22
CA GLY A 42 32.05 -22.66 24.29
C GLY A 42 31.95 -23.20 22.86
N ASP A 43 32.77 -24.18 22.50
CA ASP A 43 33.02 -24.67 21.12
C ASP A 43 31.78 -25.17 20.33
N ASP A 44 30.59 -25.15 20.95
CA ASP A 44 29.32 -25.71 20.45
C ASP A 44 28.27 -24.64 20.07
N ALA A 45 28.60 -23.35 20.17
CA ALA A 45 27.63 -22.28 19.84
C ALA A 45 28.23 -21.21 18.91
N VAL A 46 27.49 -20.87 17.86
CA VAL A 46 27.78 -19.74 16.96
C VAL A 46 26.85 -18.58 17.31
N ILE A 47 27.42 -17.40 17.53
CA ILE A 47 26.70 -16.15 17.71
C ILE A 47 26.79 -15.38 16.41
N CYS A 48 25.64 -15.18 15.75
CA CYS A 48 25.55 -14.36 14.56
C CYS A 48 25.55 -12.88 14.94
N ARG A 49 26.63 -12.16 14.58
CA ARG A 49 26.67 -10.72 14.76
C ARG A 49 26.20 -10.04 13.49
N PHE A 50 24.98 -9.50 13.54
CA PHE A 50 24.44 -8.66 12.48
C PHE A 50 24.84 -7.20 12.72
N PRO A 51 25.27 -6.45 11.69
CA PRO A 51 25.47 -5.01 11.79
C PRO A 51 24.18 -4.29 12.22
N PRO A 52 24.28 -3.04 12.71
CA PRO A 52 23.10 -2.22 12.92
C PRO A 52 22.48 -1.80 11.59
N ASP A 53 21.61 -2.66 11.04
CA ASP A 53 20.94 -2.37 9.77
C ASP A 53 19.57 -1.71 9.99
N PRO A 54 19.30 -0.58 9.31
CA PRO A 54 18.00 0.08 9.37
C PRO A 54 16.94 -0.61 8.49
N THR A 55 17.29 -1.67 7.76
CA THR A 55 16.41 -2.36 6.80
C THR A 55 15.08 -2.81 7.44
N ALA A 56 15.11 -3.33 8.67
CA ALA A 56 13.88 -3.75 9.34
C ALA A 56 12.97 -2.55 9.67
N ALA A 57 13.55 -1.44 10.14
CA ALA A 57 12.80 -0.22 10.42
C ALA A 57 12.27 0.43 9.14
N LEU A 58 13.10 0.52 8.10
CA LEU A 58 12.73 1.08 6.79
C LEU A 58 11.63 0.26 6.11
N GLY A 59 11.71 -1.07 6.17
CA GLY A 59 10.67 -1.96 5.65
C GLY A 59 9.35 -1.83 6.43
N ALA A 60 9.40 -1.71 7.76
CA ALA A 60 8.21 -1.52 8.58
C ALA A 60 7.53 -0.17 8.31
N VAL A 61 8.32 0.91 8.25
CA VAL A 61 7.78 2.25 7.92
C VAL A 61 7.25 2.29 6.48
N SER A 62 7.91 1.61 5.54
CA SER A 62 7.41 1.47 4.15
C SER A 62 6.06 0.73 4.10
N ALA A 63 5.92 -0.35 4.86
CA ALA A 63 4.66 -1.10 4.94
C ALA A 63 3.53 -0.24 5.56
N LEU A 64 3.83 0.51 6.63
CA LEU A 64 2.87 1.46 7.21
C LEU A 64 2.47 2.56 6.22
N ALA A 65 3.42 3.13 5.49
CA ALA A 65 3.13 4.13 4.46
C ALA A 65 2.26 3.56 3.32
N ALA A 66 2.51 2.33 2.87
CA ALA A 66 1.66 1.64 1.90
C ALA A 66 0.24 1.41 2.43
N ALA A 67 0.11 0.97 3.68
CA ALA A 67 -1.18 0.76 4.32
C ALA A 67 -1.97 2.08 4.46
N CYS A 68 -1.30 3.18 4.83
CA CYS A 68 -1.90 4.51 4.86
C CYS A 68 -2.34 4.98 3.46
N SER A 69 -1.51 4.77 2.42
CA SER A 69 -1.85 5.10 1.04
C SER A 69 -3.11 4.34 0.59
N ALA A 70 -3.17 3.02 0.84
CA ALA A 70 -4.34 2.22 0.49
C ALA A 70 -5.58 2.60 1.30
N GLY A 71 -5.43 2.90 2.59
CA GLY A 71 -6.53 3.37 3.44
C GLY A 71 -7.10 4.71 2.98
N LEU A 72 -6.24 5.65 2.60
CA LEU A 72 -6.64 6.94 2.04
C LEU A 72 -7.30 6.78 0.67
N GLY A 73 -6.74 5.94 -0.20
CA GLY A 73 -7.33 5.62 -1.50
C GLY A 73 -8.72 5.00 -1.37
N ALA A 74 -8.87 4.01 -0.50
CA ALA A 74 -10.16 3.37 -0.21
C ALA A 74 -11.17 4.36 0.38
N LEU A 75 -10.77 5.16 1.36
CA LEU A 75 -11.62 6.19 1.95
C LEU A 75 -12.09 7.18 0.87
N ALA A 76 -11.17 7.63 0.01
CA ALA A 76 -11.46 8.62 -1.01
C ALA A 76 -12.43 8.14 -2.11
N VAL A 77 -12.49 6.82 -2.36
CA VAL A 77 -13.48 6.21 -3.25
C VAL A 77 -14.90 6.27 -2.64
N PHE A 78 -15.05 6.20 -1.32
CA PHE A 78 -16.37 6.23 -0.66
C PHE A 78 -16.74 7.57 -0.01
N PHE A 79 -15.80 8.51 0.10
CA PHE A 79 -16.02 9.79 0.74
C PHE A 79 -16.91 10.71 -0.13
N PRO A 80 -17.94 11.37 0.45
CA PRO A 80 -18.71 12.36 -0.28
C PRO A 80 -17.93 13.64 -0.50
N TYR A 81 -17.91 14.11 -1.75
CA TYR A 81 -17.33 15.41 -2.10
C TYR A 81 -18.47 16.40 -2.33
N GLY A 82 -18.35 17.61 -1.76
CA GLY A 82 -19.34 18.67 -1.97
C GLY A 82 -20.72 18.42 -1.32
N GLY A 83 -20.79 17.60 -0.27
CA GLY A 83 -22.01 17.41 0.53
C GLY A 83 -23.04 16.43 -0.03
N ARG A 84 -22.87 15.95 -1.28
CA ARG A 84 -23.74 14.92 -1.89
C ARG A 84 -23.07 13.53 -1.79
N ARG A 85 -23.82 12.52 -1.33
CA ARG A 85 -23.37 11.12 -1.20
C ARG A 85 -23.95 10.28 -2.34
N VAL A 86 -23.09 9.55 -3.06
CA VAL A 86 -23.52 8.52 -4.01
C VAL A 86 -23.67 7.18 -3.29
N PRO A 87 -24.78 6.44 -3.47
CA PRO A 87 -24.97 5.13 -2.85
C PRO A 87 -23.92 4.13 -3.33
N ARG A 88 -23.36 3.34 -2.40
CA ARG A 88 -22.30 2.35 -2.70
C ARG A 88 -22.70 1.35 -3.80
N LYS A 89 -24.00 1.05 -3.93
CA LYS A 89 -24.54 0.16 -4.96
C LYS A 89 -24.40 0.76 -6.37
N ALA A 90 -24.61 2.07 -6.53
CA ALA A 90 -24.39 2.74 -7.81
C ALA A 90 -22.89 2.81 -8.13
N LEU A 91 -22.07 3.16 -7.14
CA LEU A 91 -20.62 3.24 -7.30
C LEU A 91 -20.02 1.88 -7.72
N LEU A 92 -20.34 0.79 -7.02
CA LEU A 92 -19.85 -0.55 -7.31
C LEU A 92 -20.60 -1.25 -8.46
N GLY A 93 -21.70 -0.67 -8.94
CA GLY A 93 -22.40 -1.13 -10.14
C GLY A 93 -21.62 -0.86 -11.42
N TYR A 94 -20.70 0.11 -11.39
CA TYR A 94 -19.83 0.42 -12.53
C TYR A 94 -18.69 -0.60 -12.65
N THR A 95 -18.78 -1.46 -13.67
CA THR A 95 -17.87 -2.58 -13.92
C THR A 95 -16.38 -2.21 -13.85
N PRO A 96 -15.90 -1.12 -14.49
CA PRO A 96 -14.49 -0.74 -14.42
C PRO A 96 -14.05 -0.44 -12.99
N LEU A 97 -14.83 0.37 -12.25
CA LEU A 97 -14.47 0.74 -10.87
C LEU A 97 -14.44 -0.50 -9.98
N TYR A 98 -15.41 -1.42 -10.12
CA TYR A 98 -15.44 -2.66 -9.37
C TYR A 98 -14.17 -3.51 -9.61
N VAL A 99 -13.80 -3.72 -10.88
CA VAL A 99 -12.62 -4.51 -11.26
C VAL A 99 -11.34 -3.86 -10.73
N PHE A 100 -11.14 -2.56 -10.98
CA PHE A 100 -9.95 -1.85 -10.52
C PHE A 100 -9.84 -1.80 -9.00
N PHE A 101 -10.96 -1.68 -8.29
CA PHE A 101 -10.98 -1.71 -6.83
C PHE A 101 -10.49 -3.05 -6.29
N HIS A 102 -10.97 -4.17 -6.85
CA HIS A 102 -10.51 -5.50 -6.44
C HIS A 102 -9.03 -5.74 -6.77
N VAL A 103 -8.57 -5.28 -7.93
CA VAL A 103 -7.15 -5.34 -8.30
C VAL A 103 -6.31 -4.49 -7.34
N ALA A 104 -6.73 -3.26 -7.02
CA ALA A 104 -6.04 -2.38 -6.08
C ALA A 104 -5.88 -3.05 -4.70
N VAL A 105 -6.95 -3.67 -4.18
CA VAL A 105 -6.92 -4.42 -2.93
C VAL A 105 -5.96 -5.61 -3.02
N GLY A 106 -6.06 -6.42 -4.07
CA GLY A 106 -5.19 -7.60 -4.26
C GLY A 106 -3.71 -7.24 -4.34
N VAL A 107 -3.37 -6.22 -5.12
CA VAL A 107 -1.98 -5.75 -5.28
C VAL A 107 -1.46 -5.12 -3.97
N THR A 108 -2.31 -4.40 -3.24
CA THR A 108 -1.94 -3.86 -1.92
C THR A 108 -1.60 -4.97 -0.93
N VAL A 109 -2.45 -6.01 -0.85
CA VAL A 109 -2.23 -7.14 0.05
C VAL A 109 -0.96 -7.90 -0.33
N ALA A 110 -0.75 -8.15 -1.63
CA ALA A 110 0.47 -8.80 -2.11
C ALA A 110 1.73 -7.97 -1.82
N GLY A 111 1.69 -6.66 -2.06
CA GLY A 111 2.79 -5.73 -1.77
C GLY A 111 3.13 -5.67 -0.28
N LEU A 112 2.12 -5.56 0.60
CA LEU A 112 2.30 -5.61 2.05
C LEU A 112 2.82 -6.96 2.54
N GLY A 113 2.31 -8.06 2.01
CA GLY A 113 2.83 -9.39 2.35
C GLY A 113 4.30 -9.53 1.99
N MET A 114 4.69 -9.07 0.79
CA MET A 114 6.07 -9.10 0.33
C MET A 114 6.99 -8.11 1.04
N THR A 115 6.48 -7.02 1.63
CA THR A 115 7.30 -6.15 2.50
C THR A 115 7.45 -6.72 3.90
N VAL A 116 6.34 -7.16 4.51
CA VAL A 116 6.27 -7.64 5.90
C VAL A 116 7.04 -8.94 6.10
N TRP A 117 6.95 -9.88 5.16
CA TRP A 117 7.63 -11.17 5.26
C TRP A 117 9.15 -11.04 5.47
N PRO A 118 9.92 -10.38 4.58
CA PRO A 118 11.36 -10.22 4.78
C PRO A 118 11.71 -9.32 5.97
N THR A 119 10.83 -8.39 6.38
CA THR A 119 11.08 -7.58 7.60
C THR A 119 10.98 -8.40 8.86
N VAL A 120 9.95 -9.25 8.96
CA VAL A 120 9.76 -10.15 10.12
C VAL A 120 10.87 -11.20 10.15
N ALA A 121 11.23 -11.77 9.01
CA ALA A 121 12.34 -12.73 8.93
C ALA A 121 13.67 -12.10 9.42
N GLU A 122 13.98 -10.88 8.98
CA GLU A 122 15.17 -10.15 9.43
C GLU A 122 15.13 -9.85 10.93
N ALA A 123 13.96 -9.46 11.46
CA ALA A 123 13.78 -9.24 12.89
C ALA A 123 13.96 -10.53 13.71
N GLU A 124 13.41 -11.66 13.23
CA GLU A 124 13.55 -12.95 13.89
C GLU A 124 15.00 -13.43 13.92
N HIS A 125 15.72 -13.33 12.80
CA HIS A 125 17.16 -13.66 12.73
C HIS A 125 17.99 -12.84 13.71
N ARG A 126 17.61 -11.58 13.96
CA ARG A 126 18.31 -10.71 14.90
C ARG A 126 18.01 -11.03 16.37
N VAL A 127 16.77 -11.39 16.69
CA VAL A 127 16.36 -11.79 18.06
C VAL A 127 16.90 -13.18 18.40
N ARG A 128 16.90 -14.10 17.42
CA ARG A 128 17.45 -15.45 17.56
C ARG A 128 18.87 -15.49 16.98
N ASN A 129 19.82 -14.85 17.63
CA ASN A 129 21.19 -14.74 17.14
C ASN A 129 22.15 -15.84 17.66
N VAL A 130 21.72 -16.70 18.59
CA VAL A 130 22.53 -17.78 19.16
C VAL A 130 22.09 -19.12 18.58
N HIS A 131 23.01 -19.86 17.97
CA HIS A 131 22.72 -21.16 17.35
C HIS A 131 23.69 -22.21 17.92
N ARG A 132 23.18 -23.39 18.28
CA ARG A 132 23.97 -24.52 18.81
C ARG A 132 24.60 -25.39 17.72
N ASP A 133 24.75 -24.84 16.52
CA ASP A 133 25.33 -25.54 15.38
C ASP A 133 26.64 -24.84 14.98
N PRO A 134 27.81 -25.50 15.13
CA PRO A 134 29.11 -24.94 14.79
C PRO A 134 29.28 -24.66 13.28
N GLY A 135 28.42 -25.21 12.42
CA GLY A 135 28.42 -24.99 10.97
C GLY A 135 27.48 -23.88 10.48
N TYR A 136 26.79 -23.16 11.37
CA TYR A 136 25.75 -22.23 10.97
C TYR A 136 26.29 -20.96 10.29
N ALA A 137 25.91 -20.74 9.02
CA ALA A 137 26.44 -19.67 8.17
C ALA A 137 25.78 -18.29 8.33
N CYS A 138 24.96 -18.07 9.37
CA CYS A 138 24.31 -16.78 9.67
C CYS A 138 23.67 -16.07 8.45
N PRO A 139 22.71 -16.72 7.74
CA PRO A 139 22.08 -16.14 6.56
C PRO A 139 21.24 -14.91 6.93
N THR A 140 21.31 -13.87 6.11
CA THR A 140 20.37 -12.72 6.14
C THR A 140 19.16 -13.02 5.26
N ALA A 141 18.08 -12.25 5.39
CA ALA A 141 16.89 -12.49 4.56
C ALA A 141 17.22 -12.38 3.07
N LYS A 142 16.45 -13.06 2.20
CA LYS A 142 16.68 -13.07 0.74
C LYS A 142 16.70 -11.65 0.15
N THR A 143 17.71 -11.33 -0.68
CA THR A 143 17.84 -10.05 -1.38
C THR A 143 16.84 -9.95 -2.53
N GLY A 144 16.38 -8.73 -2.84
CA GLY A 144 15.49 -8.44 -3.97
C GLY A 144 13.99 -8.57 -3.69
N VAL A 145 13.57 -9.17 -2.57
CA VAL A 145 12.15 -9.34 -2.24
C VAL A 145 11.48 -8.01 -1.88
N LEU A 146 12.13 -7.15 -1.08
CA LEU A 146 11.61 -5.81 -0.77
C LEU A 146 11.62 -4.92 -2.02
N GLY A 147 12.52 -5.18 -2.99
CA GLY A 147 12.54 -4.47 -4.28
C GLY A 147 11.31 -4.80 -5.12
N GLY A 148 10.95 -6.08 -5.22
CA GLY A 148 9.68 -6.50 -5.84
C GLY A 148 8.47 -5.96 -5.09
N ALA A 149 8.51 -5.97 -3.75
CA ALA A 149 7.46 -5.40 -2.91
C ALA A 149 7.29 -3.88 -3.13
N ALA A 150 8.39 -3.15 -3.31
CA ALA A 150 8.37 -1.72 -3.62
C ALA A 150 7.59 -1.46 -4.92
N PHE A 151 7.87 -2.25 -5.96
CA PHE A 151 7.17 -2.14 -7.24
C PHE A 151 5.68 -2.47 -7.11
N LEU A 152 5.32 -3.49 -6.34
CA LEU A 152 3.91 -3.81 -6.06
C LEU A 152 3.20 -2.69 -5.30
N ASN A 153 3.83 -2.10 -4.28
CA ASN A 153 3.26 -0.97 -3.54
C ASN A 153 3.09 0.28 -4.42
N LEU A 154 4.01 0.52 -5.36
CA LEU A 154 3.88 1.58 -6.36
C LEU A 154 2.68 1.31 -7.29
N ASN A 155 2.53 0.09 -7.79
CA ASN A 155 1.39 -0.31 -8.62
C ASN A 155 0.06 -0.20 -7.85
N ALA A 156 0.04 -0.62 -6.58
CA ALA A 156 -1.13 -0.48 -5.72
C ALA A 156 -1.56 0.99 -5.62
N MET A 157 -0.62 1.91 -5.36
CA MET A 157 -0.92 3.35 -5.32
C MET A 157 -1.50 3.85 -6.65
N LEU A 158 -0.94 3.44 -7.79
CA LEU A 158 -1.49 3.82 -9.11
C LEU A 158 -2.91 3.31 -9.30
N PHE A 159 -3.20 2.06 -8.93
CA PHE A 159 -4.55 1.51 -9.00
C PHE A 159 -5.53 2.25 -8.08
N TRP A 160 -5.10 2.67 -6.89
CA TRP A 160 -5.91 3.51 -6.01
C TRP A 160 -6.24 4.87 -6.65
N ILE A 161 -5.26 5.50 -7.31
CA ILE A 161 -5.49 6.75 -8.07
C ILE A 161 -6.46 6.54 -9.24
N VAL A 162 -6.34 5.44 -9.97
CA VAL A 162 -7.30 5.09 -11.04
C VAL A 162 -8.72 4.94 -10.47
N CYS A 163 -8.87 4.26 -9.32
CA CYS A 163 -10.17 4.15 -8.65
C CYS A 163 -10.74 5.51 -8.25
N LEU A 164 -9.89 6.43 -7.78
CA LEU A 164 -10.24 7.81 -7.45
C LEU A 164 -10.78 8.57 -8.68
N VAL A 165 -10.13 8.45 -9.84
CA VAL A 165 -10.56 9.08 -11.09
C VAL A 165 -11.87 8.49 -11.58
N LEU A 166 -11.99 7.16 -11.61
CA LEU A 166 -13.24 6.48 -12.02
C LEU A 166 -14.40 6.80 -11.09
N ALA A 167 -14.15 6.87 -9.78
CA ALA A 167 -15.15 7.31 -8.81
C ALA A 167 -15.53 8.78 -8.99
N GLY A 168 -14.67 9.62 -9.56
CA GLY A 168 -15.00 10.97 -10.00
C GLY A 168 -16.03 10.94 -11.12
N ASN A 169 -15.73 10.22 -12.20
CA ASN A 169 -16.60 10.12 -13.37
C ASN A 169 -17.98 9.55 -13.03
N VAL A 170 -18.04 8.44 -12.27
CA VAL A 170 -19.32 7.83 -11.86
C VAL A 170 -20.18 8.79 -11.03
N ARG A 171 -19.56 9.68 -10.24
CA ARG A 171 -20.32 10.66 -9.46
C ARG A 171 -20.84 11.78 -10.32
N GLU A 172 -20.05 12.25 -11.28
CA GLU A 172 -20.48 13.26 -12.26
C GLU A 172 -21.68 12.73 -13.05
N ASP A 173 -21.57 11.52 -13.62
CA ASP A 173 -22.66 10.86 -14.35
C ASP A 173 -23.92 10.70 -13.49
N TYR A 174 -23.78 10.28 -12.23
CA TYR A 174 -24.91 10.07 -11.31
C TYR A 174 -25.62 11.39 -10.93
N PHE A 175 -24.88 12.51 -10.82
CA PHE A 175 -25.49 13.80 -10.49
C PHE A 175 -26.08 14.50 -11.70
N ASP A 176 -25.48 14.34 -12.89
CA ASP A 176 -26.05 14.85 -14.15
C ASP A 176 -27.37 14.15 -14.50
N GLU A 177 -27.47 12.82 -14.29
CA GLU A 177 -28.72 12.08 -14.45
C GLU A 177 -29.80 12.52 -13.43
N GLY A 178 -29.40 12.88 -12.21
CA GLY A 178 -30.32 13.29 -11.14
C GLY A 178 -30.85 14.73 -11.25
N ASP A 179 -30.03 15.66 -11.75
CA ASP A 179 -30.42 17.06 -11.94
C ASP A 179 -31.24 17.25 -13.24
N GLY A 180 -31.13 16.33 -14.23
CA GLY A 180 -31.92 16.35 -15.47
C GLY A 180 -33.39 15.90 -15.33
N ASP A 181 -33.72 15.13 -14.29
CA ASP A 181 -35.09 14.63 -14.05
C ASP A 181 -35.96 15.60 -13.22
N ALA A 182 -35.38 16.72 -12.77
CA ALA A 182 -36.08 17.77 -12.01
C ALA A 182 -36.69 18.89 -12.88
N GLU A 183 -36.39 18.93 -14.19
CA GLU A 183 -36.89 19.97 -15.12
C GLU A 183 -37.94 19.46 -16.14
N GLY A 184 -38.49 18.26 -15.95
CA GLY A 184 -39.40 17.63 -16.92
C GLY A 184 -40.87 17.50 -16.52
N GLY A 185 -41.33 18.17 -15.44
CA GLY A 185 -42.54 17.75 -14.72
C GLY A 185 -43.58 18.80 -14.37
N VAL A 186 -43.99 19.72 -15.27
CA VAL A 186 -45.35 20.30 -15.24
C VAL A 186 -45.79 20.66 -16.66
N GLY A 187 -46.67 19.84 -17.24
CA GLY A 187 -47.24 20.10 -18.55
C GLY A 187 -48.20 19.00 -19.00
N ILE A 188 -49.22 18.68 -18.20
CA ILE A 188 -50.38 17.94 -18.68
C ILE A 188 -51.64 18.69 -18.22
N GLU A 189 -52.09 19.62 -19.07
CA GLU A 189 -53.50 19.99 -19.17
C GLU A 189 -54.27 18.77 -19.68
N LEU A 190 -55.33 18.36 -18.98
CA LEU A 190 -56.36 17.47 -19.50
C LEU A 190 -57.70 18.21 -19.39
N ASN A 191 -58.20 18.58 -20.57
CA ASN A 191 -59.57 18.98 -20.86
C ASN A 191 -60.50 17.76 -20.83
#